data_AF-A0A813G4I4-F1
#
_entry.id   AF-A0A813G4I4-F1
#
_cell.length_a   1.000
_cell.length_b   1.000
_cell.length_c   1.000
_cell.angle_alpha   90.00
_cell.angle_beta   90.00
_cell.angle_gamma   90.00
#
_symmetry.space_group_name_H-M   'P 1'
#
loop_
_entity.id
_entity.type
_entity.pdbx_description
1 polymer ?
#
loop_
_entity_poly.entity_id
_entity_poly.type
_entity_poly.pdbx_seq_one_letter_code
_entity_poly.pdbx_strand_id
1 'polypeptide(L)'
;MSQQVELDDLERLRASVREVRREAVPLTNQTLPPHVYEVWPSLGGRNRFFCFGRCLAGPNMDYHFQFITCCCLAVPCTFYAALCAPYLWQRVSPLLPLFTALMALSTVALLLFTACTDPGIIPRSKLQMAVPELAEVVAQATGTPLMCLDASGSQALCNITYEQEQLGYRWCTACRIIRPPRASHCRDCDNCVLRFDHHCPFVNNCVGQRNYIFFTGFLVSTGFLGVAVFSGIALWYSHLNNESPVAEDTLRILLVVIGIPAMLLMLGLIVLTAFHA
;
A
#
# COMPACT_ATOMS: atom_id res chain seq x y z
N MET A 1 22.13 39.54 26.49
CA MET A 1 21.05 38.56 26.73
C MET A 1 20.80 37.68 25.50
N SER A 2 20.81 38.20 24.25
CA SER A 2 20.60 37.34 23.06
C SER A 2 21.77 36.40 22.73
N GLN A 3 23.02 36.80 22.98
CA GLN A 3 24.18 35.92 22.74
C GLN A 3 24.20 34.66 23.64
N GLN A 4 23.70 34.79 24.88
CA GLN A 4 23.65 33.67 25.82
C GLN A 4 22.58 32.65 25.38
N VAL A 5 21.43 33.14 24.89
CA VAL A 5 20.35 32.31 24.36
C VAL A 5 20.80 31.53 23.12
N GLU A 6 21.55 32.18 22.23
CA GLU A 6 22.06 31.57 21.01
C GLU A 6 23.12 30.47 21.29
N LEU A 7 23.94 30.66 22.32
CA LEU A 7 24.87 29.66 22.82
C LEU A 7 24.15 28.46 23.45
N ASP A 8 23.13 28.72 24.28
CA ASP A 8 22.34 27.67 24.92
C ASP A 8 21.56 26.83 23.88
N ASP A 9 21.05 27.46 22.82
CA ASP A 9 20.37 26.77 21.72
C ASP A 9 21.33 25.92 20.88
N LEU A 10 22.55 26.42 20.62
CA LEU A 10 23.63 25.65 19.98
C LEU A 10 24.06 24.43 20.82
N GLU A 11 24.12 24.57 22.14
CA GLU A 11 24.44 23.47 23.05
C GLU A 11 23.33 22.41 23.10
N ARG A 12 22.06 22.83 23.14
CA ARG A 12 20.91 21.92 23.01
C ARG A 12 20.91 21.18 21.68
N LEU A 13 21.22 21.87 20.58
CA LEU A 13 21.33 21.25 19.27
C LEU A 13 22.44 20.19 19.25
N ARG A 14 23.64 20.52 19.76
CA ARG A 14 24.76 19.58 19.86
C ARG A 14 24.44 18.37 20.74
N ALA A 15 23.71 18.56 21.83
CA ALA A 15 23.24 17.48 22.69
C ALA A 15 22.30 16.53 21.93
N SER A 16 21.31 17.08 21.22
CA SER A 16 20.37 16.29 20.40
C SER A 16 21.06 15.50 19.28
N VAL A 17 22.09 16.09 18.65
CA VAL A 17 22.89 15.42 17.61
C VAL A 17 23.72 14.28 18.20
N ARG A 18 24.29 14.46 19.40
CA ARG A 18 25.02 13.39 20.10
C ARG A 18 24.11 12.24 20.50
N GLU A 19 22.86 12.53 20.86
CA GLU A 19 21.85 11.53 21.21
C GLU A 19 21.43 10.73 19.97
N VAL A 20 21.16 11.40 18.84
CA VAL A 20 20.94 10.74 17.54
C VAL A 20 22.15 9.89 17.10
N ARG A 21 23.37 10.35 17.40
CA ARG A 21 24.61 9.58 17.12
C ARG A 21 24.78 8.38 18.05
N ARG A 22 24.21 8.40 19.25
CA ARG A 22 24.18 7.24 20.17
C ARG A 22 23.09 6.24 19.79
N GLU A 23 21.97 6.72 19.26
CA GLU A 23 20.91 5.88 18.68
C GLU A 23 21.30 5.29 17.32
N ALA A 24 22.26 5.91 16.62
CA ALA A 24 22.94 5.28 15.50
C ALA A 24 23.71 4.07 16.03
N VAL A 25 23.07 2.91 15.93
CA VAL A 25 23.62 1.60 16.26
C VAL A 25 25.08 1.55 15.80
N PRO A 26 26.05 1.31 16.70
CA PRO A 26 27.43 1.11 16.27
C PRO A 26 27.43 -0.15 15.41
N LEU A 27 27.68 0.02 14.11
CA LEU A 27 27.97 -1.06 13.16
C LEU A 27 29.35 -1.65 13.50
N THR A 28 29.46 -2.23 14.69
CA THR A 28 30.63 -3.00 15.11
C THR A 28 30.39 -4.46 14.72
N ASN A 29 31.25 -4.98 13.86
CA ASN A 29 31.44 -6.40 13.48
C ASN A 29 30.56 -7.05 12.39
N GLN A 30 30.05 -6.32 11.40
CA GLN A 30 29.44 -6.97 10.21
C GLN A 30 30.39 -6.90 9.00
N THR A 31 30.73 -8.07 8.44
CA THR A 31 31.59 -8.23 7.25
C THR A 31 30.88 -7.89 5.93
N LEU A 32 29.57 -7.68 5.96
CA LEU A 32 28.72 -7.35 4.82
C LEU A 32 27.81 -6.16 5.21
N PRO A 33 27.51 -5.24 4.28
CA PRO A 33 26.61 -4.13 4.55
C PRO A 33 25.20 -4.64 4.90
N PRO A 34 24.53 -4.05 5.90
CA PRO A 34 23.20 -4.51 6.30
C PRO A 34 22.18 -4.23 5.20
N HIS A 35 21.21 -5.13 5.05
CA HIS A 35 20.09 -4.93 4.15
C HIS A 35 19.08 -3.94 4.73
N VAL A 36 18.37 -3.22 3.85
CA VAL A 36 17.37 -2.20 4.25
C VAL A 36 16.34 -2.75 5.23
N TYR A 37 15.85 -3.98 5.04
CA TYR A 37 14.83 -4.57 5.90
C TYR A 37 15.35 -4.92 7.31
N GLU A 38 16.65 -5.12 7.50
CA GLU A 38 17.26 -5.47 8.79
C GLU A 38 17.33 -4.25 9.71
N VAL A 39 17.64 -3.08 9.14
CA VAL A 39 17.74 -1.81 9.87
C VAL A 39 16.44 -1.00 9.86
N TRP A 40 15.43 -1.45 9.10
CA TRP A 40 14.14 -0.76 8.96
C TRP A 40 13.40 -0.55 10.29
N PRO A 41 13.33 -1.53 11.23
CA PRO A 41 12.59 -1.32 12.47
C PRO A 41 13.09 -0.13 13.30
N SER A 42 14.39 0.20 13.21
CA SER A 42 15.00 1.34 13.90
C SER A 42 15.07 2.62 13.07
N LEU A 43 15.22 2.52 11.75
CA LEU A 43 15.55 3.67 10.88
C LEU A 43 14.50 3.95 9.81
N GLY A 44 13.50 3.10 9.65
CA GLY A 44 12.44 3.18 8.65
C GLY A 44 11.20 3.89 9.16
N GLY A 45 10.12 3.80 8.37
CA GLY A 45 8.78 4.23 8.79
C GLY A 45 7.99 3.12 9.48
N ARG A 46 6.66 3.31 9.56
CA ARG A 46 5.75 2.40 10.26
C ARG A 46 5.39 1.12 9.48
N ASN A 47 5.82 1.02 8.22
CA ASN A 47 5.71 -0.21 7.44
C ASN A 47 6.53 -1.35 8.06
N ARG A 48 6.11 -2.58 7.78
CA ARG A 48 6.75 -3.81 8.27
C ARG A 48 7.19 -4.67 7.10
N PHE A 49 8.37 -5.28 7.23
CA PHE A 49 8.87 -6.23 6.26
C PHE A 49 8.66 -7.67 6.74
N PHE A 50 8.29 -8.54 5.80
CA PHE A 50 8.13 -9.98 5.96
C PHE A 50 8.95 -10.70 4.88
N CYS A 51 9.13 -12.01 5.04
CA CYS A 51 9.77 -12.86 4.05
C CYS A 51 11.15 -12.35 3.60
N PHE A 52 12.02 -11.97 4.56
CA PHE A 52 13.36 -11.40 4.29
C PHE A 52 13.33 -10.17 3.37
N GLY A 53 12.36 -9.29 3.59
CA GLY A 53 12.22 -8.05 2.82
C GLY A 53 11.38 -8.16 1.54
N ARG A 54 10.83 -9.35 1.22
CA ARG A 54 10.06 -9.57 -0.02
C ARG A 54 8.60 -9.11 0.04
N CYS A 55 8.01 -9.01 1.22
CA CYS A 55 6.69 -8.42 1.40
C CYS A 55 6.81 -7.24 2.36
N LEU A 56 6.30 -6.09 1.93
CA LEU A 56 6.15 -4.89 2.73
C LEU A 56 4.66 -4.72 3.03
N ALA A 57 4.28 -4.67 4.30
CA ALA A 57 2.92 -4.27 4.69
C ALA A 57 2.94 -2.90 5.39
N GLY A 58 1.79 -2.27 5.45
CA GLY A 58 1.53 -1.05 6.18
C GLY A 58 1.59 -1.20 7.71
N PRO A 59 1.19 -0.14 8.42
CA PRO A 59 1.28 -0.08 9.87
C PRO A 59 0.36 -1.10 10.55
N ASN A 60 0.70 -1.45 11.79
CA ASN A 60 -0.07 -2.41 12.58
C ASN A 60 -1.56 -2.05 12.68
N MET A 61 -1.90 -0.76 12.74
CA MET A 61 -3.28 -0.29 12.95
C MET A 61 -4.25 -0.69 11.83
N ASP A 62 -3.76 -0.98 10.61
CA ASP A 62 -4.62 -1.23 9.46
C ASP A 62 -5.01 -2.70 9.28
N TYR A 63 -4.48 -3.61 10.12
CA TYR A 63 -4.75 -5.05 9.97
C TYR A 63 -6.23 -5.41 10.10
N HIS A 64 -7.00 -4.66 10.89
CA HIS A 64 -8.43 -4.85 11.02
C HIS A 64 -9.17 -4.52 9.73
N PHE A 65 -8.80 -3.44 9.05
CA PHE A 65 -9.41 -3.04 7.78
C PHE A 65 -9.06 -4.04 6.67
N GLN A 66 -7.81 -4.52 6.63
CA GLN A 66 -7.42 -5.61 5.73
C GLN A 66 -8.23 -6.88 5.99
N PHE A 67 -8.44 -7.24 7.26
CA PHE A 67 -9.24 -8.41 7.62
C PHE A 67 -10.69 -8.27 7.13
N ILE A 68 -11.28 -7.07 7.26
CA ILE A 68 -12.61 -6.78 6.70
C ILE A 68 -12.62 -7.00 5.19
N THR A 69 -11.65 -6.47 4.45
CA THR A 69 -11.52 -6.69 2.99
C THR A 69 -11.46 -8.17 2.64
N CYS A 70 -10.62 -8.94 3.36
CA CYS A 70 -10.51 -10.39 3.16
C CYS A 70 -11.84 -11.10 3.45
N CYS A 71 -12.57 -10.73 4.50
CA CYS A 71 -13.88 -11.29 4.81
C CYS A 71 -14.94 -10.95 3.75
N CYS A 72 -14.98 -9.69 3.30
CA CYS A 72 -15.89 -9.25 2.23
C CYS A 72 -15.65 -9.99 0.91
N LEU A 73 -14.42 -10.43 0.65
CA LEU A 73 -14.09 -11.26 -0.50
C LEU A 73 -14.41 -12.74 -0.26
N ALA A 74 -14.00 -13.29 0.89
CA ALA A 74 -14.08 -14.72 1.17
C ALA A 74 -15.50 -15.22 1.43
N VAL A 75 -16.33 -14.48 2.16
CA VAL A 75 -17.70 -14.90 2.52
C VAL A 75 -18.58 -15.16 1.29
N PRO A 76 -18.74 -14.23 0.33
CA PRO A 76 -19.56 -14.50 -0.85
C PRO A 76 -18.96 -15.58 -1.76
N CYS A 77 -17.63 -15.64 -1.88
CA CYS A 77 -16.96 -16.67 -2.67
C CYS A 77 -17.13 -18.08 -2.08
N THR A 78 -17.04 -18.22 -0.76
CA THR A 78 -17.23 -19.50 -0.07
C THR A 78 -18.69 -19.94 -0.10
N PHE A 79 -19.65 -19.03 0.07
CA PHE A 79 -21.06 -19.31 -0.15
C PHE A 79 -21.31 -19.84 -1.57
N TYR A 80 -20.81 -19.13 -2.59
CA TYR A 80 -20.93 -19.54 -3.98
C TYR A 80 -20.32 -20.93 -4.23
N ALA A 81 -19.09 -21.15 -3.74
CA ALA A 81 -18.36 -22.40 -3.94
C ALA A 81 -19.02 -23.58 -3.22
N ALA A 82 -19.61 -23.37 -2.04
CA ALA A 82 -20.22 -24.44 -1.26
C ALA A 82 -21.62 -24.82 -1.76
N LEU A 83 -22.45 -23.84 -2.12
CA LEU A 83 -23.87 -24.06 -2.40
C LEU A 83 -24.20 -24.01 -3.89
N CYS A 84 -23.67 -23.01 -4.61
CA CYS A 84 -24.04 -22.78 -6.01
C CYS A 84 -23.19 -23.62 -6.96
N ALA A 85 -21.87 -23.64 -6.75
CA ALA A 85 -20.93 -24.27 -7.68
C ALA A 85 -21.18 -25.77 -7.92
N PRO A 86 -21.48 -26.62 -6.91
CA PRO A 86 -21.75 -28.04 -7.16
C PRO A 86 -23.00 -28.26 -8.02
N TYR A 87 -24.05 -27.47 -7.79
CA TYR A 87 -25.27 -27.53 -8.59
C TYR A 87 -25.01 -27.07 -10.03
N LEU A 88 -24.38 -25.91 -10.21
CA LEU A 88 -24.07 -25.36 -11.52
C LEU A 88 -23.15 -26.29 -12.33
N TRP A 89 -22.20 -26.95 -11.66
CA TRP A 89 -21.32 -27.94 -12.28
C TRP A 89 -22.09 -29.11 -12.87
N GLN A 90 -23.06 -29.64 -12.13
CA GLN A 90 -23.79 -30.85 -12.53
C GLN A 90 -24.95 -30.57 -13.48
N ARG A 91 -25.62 -29.41 -13.36
CA ARG A 91 -26.90 -29.13 -14.02
C ARG A 91 -26.85 -28.07 -15.12
N VAL A 92 -25.85 -27.19 -15.12
CA VAL A 92 -25.78 -26.06 -16.06
C VAL A 92 -24.51 -26.14 -16.92
N SER A 93 -23.35 -25.87 -16.33
CA SER A 93 -22.04 -25.99 -16.99
C SER A 93 -20.91 -25.85 -15.98
N PRO A 94 -19.87 -26.71 -16.03
CA PRO A 94 -18.69 -26.59 -15.17
C PRO A 94 -17.83 -25.36 -15.51
N LEU A 95 -18.00 -24.75 -16.70
CA LEU A 95 -17.23 -23.57 -17.09
C LEU A 95 -17.50 -22.35 -16.21
N LEU A 96 -18.75 -22.19 -15.72
CA LEU A 96 -19.12 -21.06 -14.85
C LEU A 96 -18.36 -21.12 -13.51
N PRO A 97 -18.45 -22.20 -12.72
CA PRO A 97 -17.67 -22.31 -11.48
C PRO A 97 -16.15 -22.21 -11.69
N LEU A 98 -15.61 -22.78 -12.77
CA LEU A 98 -14.18 -22.68 -13.09
C LEU A 98 -13.76 -21.24 -13.36
N PHE A 99 -14.53 -20.52 -14.18
CA PHE A 99 -14.28 -19.11 -14.47
C PHE A 99 -14.33 -18.25 -13.20
N THR A 100 -15.37 -18.43 -12.37
CA THR A 100 -15.49 -17.70 -11.09
C THR A 100 -14.33 -18.02 -10.14
N ALA A 101 -13.88 -19.28 -10.06
CA ALA A 101 -12.73 -19.67 -9.26
C ALA A 101 -11.43 -19.00 -9.74
N LEU A 102 -11.19 -18.96 -11.05
CA LEU A 102 -10.02 -18.28 -11.62
C LEU A 102 -10.03 -16.77 -11.32
N MET A 103 -11.20 -16.12 -11.44
CA MET A 103 -11.37 -14.70 -11.07
C MET A 103 -11.17 -14.46 -9.57
N ALA A 104 -11.60 -15.39 -8.72
CA ALA A 104 -11.36 -15.30 -7.28
C ALA A 104 -9.86 -15.37 -6.97
N LEU A 105 -9.14 -16.32 -7.58
CA LEU A 105 -7.70 -16.48 -7.43
C LEU A 105 -6.92 -15.26 -7.94
N SER A 106 -7.29 -14.72 -9.11
CA SER A 106 -6.65 -13.50 -9.64
C SER A 106 -6.89 -12.30 -8.73
N THR A 107 -8.11 -12.16 -8.19
CA THR A 107 -8.48 -11.06 -7.27
C THR A 107 -7.66 -11.13 -5.99
N VAL A 108 -7.53 -12.32 -5.39
CA VAL A 108 -6.70 -12.54 -4.19
C VAL A 108 -5.22 -12.24 -4.50
N ALA A 109 -4.70 -12.71 -5.64
CA ALA A 109 -3.33 -12.43 -6.05
C ALA A 109 -3.07 -10.92 -6.20
N LEU A 110 -3.98 -10.19 -6.84
CA LEU A 110 -3.87 -8.73 -7.03
C LEU A 110 -3.99 -7.97 -5.70
N LEU A 111 -4.85 -8.41 -4.78
CA LEU A 111 -4.89 -7.88 -3.42
C LEU A 111 -3.55 -8.07 -2.71
N LEU A 112 -2.98 -9.28 -2.78
CA LEU A 112 -1.68 -9.58 -2.18
C LEU A 112 -0.56 -8.76 -2.80
N PHE A 113 -0.51 -8.62 -4.13
CA PHE A 113 0.49 -7.78 -4.80
C PHE A 113 0.33 -6.31 -4.40
N THR A 114 -0.89 -5.80 -4.27
CA THR A 114 -1.13 -4.44 -3.79
C THR A 114 -0.65 -4.25 -2.35
N ALA A 115 -0.98 -5.20 -1.47
CA ALA A 115 -0.71 -5.13 -0.04
C ALA A 115 0.76 -5.38 0.31
N CYS A 116 1.46 -6.24 -0.45
CA CYS A 116 2.85 -6.64 -0.17
C CYS A 116 3.91 -5.91 -1.00
N THR A 117 3.55 -5.20 -2.06
CA THR A 117 4.54 -4.50 -2.90
C THR A 117 4.89 -3.15 -2.28
N ASP A 118 6.18 -2.80 -2.27
CA ASP A 118 6.61 -1.44 -1.94
C ASP A 118 5.93 -0.43 -2.88
N PRO A 119 5.13 0.52 -2.36
CA PRO A 119 4.42 1.49 -3.20
C PRO A 119 5.36 2.48 -3.90
N GLY A 120 6.65 2.47 -3.58
CA GLY A 120 7.66 3.41 -4.05
C GLY A 120 8.15 4.30 -2.92
N ILE A 121 8.44 3.73 -1.74
CA ILE A 121 8.96 4.47 -0.60
C ILE A 121 10.32 5.04 -0.95
N ILE A 122 10.51 6.32 -0.65
CA ILE A 122 11.80 6.99 -0.69
C ILE A 122 12.45 6.83 0.69
N PRO A 123 13.58 6.10 0.80
CA PRO A 123 14.28 5.92 2.06
C PRO A 123 14.54 7.26 2.74
N ARG A 124 14.30 7.36 4.05
CA ARG A 124 14.59 8.58 4.80
C ARG A 124 16.09 8.79 4.97
N SER A 125 16.49 10.00 5.30
CA SER A 125 17.90 10.38 5.43
C SER A 125 18.72 9.48 6.35
N LYS A 126 18.20 9.19 7.56
CA LYS A 126 18.87 8.28 8.52
C LYS A 126 19.15 6.89 7.92
N LEU A 127 18.22 6.37 7.12
CA LEU A 127 18.36 5.07 6.45
C LEU A 127 19.38 5.12 5.31
N GLN A 128 19.35 6.18 4.50
CA GLN A 128 20.33 6.40 3.43
C GLN A 128 21.76 6.59 3.94
N MET A 129 21.96 7.12 5.16
CA MET A 129 23.27 7.23 5.80
C MET A 129 23.76 5.90 6.40
N ALA A 130 22.85 5.02 6.81
CA ALA A 130 23.19 3.77 7.48
C ALA A 130 23.52 2.62 6.50
N VAL A 131 22.97 2.66 5.29
CA VAL A 131 23.21 1.65 4.26
C VAL A 131 24.15 2.24 3.20
N PRO A 132 25.35 1.66 2.99
CA PRO A 132 26.28 2.10 1.97
C PRO A 132 25.64 2.15 0.58
N GLU A 133 26.04 3.13 -0.25
CA GLU A 133 25.58 3.34 -1.64
C GLU A 133 24.09 3.69 -1.80
N LEU A 134 23.25 3.53 -0.76
CA LEU A 134 21.81 3.77 -0.85
C LEU A 134 21.48 5.23 -1.22
N ALA A 135 22.25 6.19 -0.70
CA ALA A 135 22.05 7.60 -1.02
C ALA A 135 22.25 7.91 -2.51
N GLU A 136 23.25 7.27 -3.14
CA GLU A 136 23.56 7.44 -4.56
C GLU A 136 22.47 6.79 -5.42
N VAL A 137 22.05 5.56 -5.07
CA VAL A 137 20.95 4.86 -5.74
C VAL A 137 19.66 5.67 -5.68
N VAL A 138 19.34 6.26 -4.52
CA VAL A 138 18.17 7.12 -4.37
C VAL A 138 18.32 8.36 -5.26
N ALA A 139 19.42 9.10 -5.15
CA ALA A 139 19.66 10.30 -5.95
C ALA A 139 19.52 10.05 -7.45
N GLN A 140 20.08 8.93 -7.94
CA GLN A 140 19.96 8.52 -9.34
C GLN A 140 18.51 8.16 -9.72
N ALA A 141 17.79 7.42 -8.87
CA ALA A 141 16.43 6.95 -9.16
C ALA A 141 15.38 8.07 -9.08
N THR A 142 15.59 9.07 -8.21
CA THR A 142 14.63 10.17 -7.99
C THR A 142 15.02 11.47 -8.67
N GLY A 143 16.23 11.58 -9.21
CA GLY A 143 16.78 12.83 -9.75
C GLY A 143 16.99 13.91 -8.68
N THR A 144 16.98 13.52 -7.41
CA THR A 144 17.22 14.45 -6.29
C THR A 144 18.73 14.59 -6.08
N PRO A 145 19.21 15.76 -5.62
CA PRO A 145 20.62 15.92 -5.30
C PRO A 145 21.03 14.92 -4.22
N LEU A 146 22.30 14.50 -4.24
CA LEU A 146 22.88 13.72 -3.16
C LEU A 146 22.72 14.50 -1.85
N MET A 147 22.44 13.80 -0.75
CA MET A 147 22.34 14.46 0.55
C MET A 147 23.65 15.18 0.87
N CYS A 148 23.56 16.50 1.04
CA CYS A 148 24.69 17.31 1.47
C CYS A 148 24.87 17.10 2.98
N LEU A 149 25.84 16.26 3.36
CA LEU A 149 26.35 16.27 4.73
C LEU A 149 27.21 17.53 4.90
N ASP A 150 26.99 18.28 5.98
CA ASP A 150 27.91 19.36 6.32
C ASP A 150 29.26 18.79 6.80
N ALA A 151 30.29 19.64 6.89
CA ALA A 151 31.63 19.24 7.34
C ALA A 151 31.65 18.68 8.79
N SER A 152 30.58 18.85 9.56
CA SER A 152 30.39 18.27 10.90
C SER A 152 29.67 16.92 10.90
N GLY A 153 29.29 16.39 9.72
CA GLY A 153 28.51 15.15 9.60
C GLY A 153 27.06 15.29 10.05
N SER A 154 26.59 16.51 10.28
CA SER A 154 25.18 16.82 10.47
C SER A 154 24.50 17.02 9.11
N GLN A 155 23.20 16.74 9.07
CA GLN A 155 22.39 17.04 7.89
C GLN A 155 22.41 18.55 7.73
N ALA A 156 23.13 19.05 6.72
CA ALA A 156 22.87 20.40 6.25
C ALA A 156 21.38 20.45 5.92
N LEU A 157 20.69 21.51 6.35
CA LEU A 157 19.34 21.77 5.86
C LEU A 157 19.50 21.89 4.34
N CYS A 158 19.15 20.83 3.59
CA CYS A 158 19.23 20.87 2.14
C CYS A 158 18.18 21.86 1.68
N ASN A 159 18.62 23.11 1.48
CA ASN A 159 17.80 24.15 0.92
C ASN A 159 17.53 23.80 -0.53
N ILE A 160 16.24 23.73 -0.87
CA ILE A 160 15.80 23.56 -2.24
C ILE A 160 16.18 24.83 -2.99
N THR A 161 16.78 24.70 -4.17
CA THR A 161 17.05 25.87 -5.01
C THR A 161 15.74 26.40 -5.58
N TYR A 162 15.69 27.69 -5.94
CA TYR A 162 14.50 28.27 -6.60
C TYR A 162 14.08 27.45 -7.84
N GLU A 163 15.05 27.01 -8.65
CA GLU A 163 14.81 26.17 -9.82
C GLU A 163 14.16 24.82 -9.46
N GLN A 164 14.67 24.15 -8.42
CA GLN A 164 14.08 22.90 -7.94
C GLN A 164 12.65 23.11 -7.42
N GLU A 165 12.40 24.22 -6.72
CA GLU A 165 11.06 24.55 -6.26
C GLU A 165 10.09 24.75 -7.44
N GLN A 166 10.53 25.46 -8.49
CA GLN A 166 9.74 25.64 -9.73
C GLN A 166 9.47 24.31 -10.45
N LEU A 167 10.41 23.36 -10.39
CA LEU A 167 10.24 22.01 -10.92
C LEU A 167 9.34 21.12 -10.04
N GLY A 168 8.91 21.59 -8.87
CA GLY A 168 7.97 20.89 -7.98
C GLY A 168 8.63 20.04 -6.89
N TYR A 169 9.93 20.20 -6.64
CA TYR A 169 10.60 19.53 -5.52
C TYR A 169 10.19 20.18 -4.19
N ARG A 170 10.03 19.36 -3.14
CA ARG A 170 9.64 19.86 -1.80
C ARG A 170 10.37 19.14 -0.67
N TRP A 171 10.79 19.89 0.34
CA TRP A 171 11.42 19.33 1.53
C TRP A 171 10.38 18.57 2.36
N CYS A 172 10.79 17.44 2.93
CA CYS A 172 10.02 16.73 3.93
C CYS A 172 10.75 16.82 5.27
N THR A 173 10.13 17.46 6.26
CA THR A 173 10.71 17.62 7.60
C THR A 173 10.78 16.30 8.38
N ALA A 174 9.80 15.40 8.20
CA ALA A 174 9.75 14.12 8.89
C ALA A 174 10.84 13.14 8.39
N CYS A 175 10.93 12.94 7.07
CA CYS A 175 11.93 12.05 6.47
C CYS A 175 13.30 12.73 6.28
N ARG A 176 13.35 14.07 6.37
CA ARG A 176 14.52 14.93 6.13
C ARG A 176 15.17 14.66 4.78
N ILE A 177 14.36 14.67 3.73
CA ILE A 177 14.78 14.48 2.34
C ILE A 177 14.11 15.52 1.44
N ILE A 178 14.73 15.80 0.29
CA ILE A 178 14.05 16.49 -0.80
C ILE A 178 13.17 15.45 -1.52
N ARG A 179 11.87 15.72 -1.60
CA ARG A 179 10.93 14.89 -2.34
C ARG A 179 10.92 15.33 -3.81
N PRO A 180 11.01 14.40 -4.76
CA PRO A 180 10.82 14.71 -6.18
C PRO A 180 9.34 15.11 -6.44
N PRO A 181 9.06 15.69 -7.61
CA PRO A 181 7.71 16.08 -7.99
C PRO A 181 6.73 14.91 -7.88
N ARG A 182 5.50 15.19 -7.43
CA ARG A 182 4.43 14.20 -7.18
C ARG A 182 4.69 13.20 -6.05
N ALA A 183 5.81 13.28 -5.33
CA ALA A 183 6.01 12.49 -4.12
C ALA A 183 5.45 13.23 -2.89
N SER A 184 4.75 12.49 -2.03
CA SER A 184 4.14 13.03 -0.81
C SER A 184 4.47 12.17 0.41
N HIS A 185 4.43 12.80 1.58
CA HIS A 185 4.63 12.10 2.85
C HIS A 185 3.28 11.58 3.34
N CYS A 186 3.15 10.26 3.44
CA CYS A 186 2.03 9.62 4.13
C CYS A 186 2.33 9.61 5.62
N ARG A 187 1.46 10.26 6.41
CA ARG A 187 1.60 10.29 7.87
C ARG A 187 1.40 8.90 8.46
N ASP A 188 0.40 8.14 8.00
CA ASP A 188 0.01 6.82 8.54
C ASP A 188 1.13 5.77 8.41
N CYS A 189 1.77 5.70 7.25
CA CYS A 189 2.94 4.86 7.04
C CYS A 189 4.24 5.49 7.54
N ASP A 190 4.23 6.80 7.86
CA ASP A 190 5.41 7.62 8.14
C ASP A 190 6.47 7.47 7.02
N ASN A 191 6.08 7.63 5.76
CA ASN A 191 7.00 7.45 4.63
C ASN A 191 6.70 8.42 3.49
N CYS A 192 7.74 8.90 2.81
CA CYS A 192 7.58 9.56 1.52
C CYS A 192 7.39 8.50 0.44
N VAL A 193 6.38 8.66 -0.41
CA VAL A 193 6.03 7.71 -1.47
C VAL A 193 6.06 8.42 -2.82
N LEU A 194 6.70 7.80 -3.82
CA LEU A 194 6.74 8.27 -5.21
C LEU A 194 5.36 8.18 -5.86
N ARG A 195 4.97 9.25 -6.58
CA ARG A 195 3.64 9.38 -7.18
C ARG A 195 2.53 8.95 -6.22
N PHE A 196 2.63 9.43 -4.98
CA PHE A 196 1.69 9.07 -3.93
C PHE A 196 0.26 9.45 -4.35
N ASP A 197 -0.61 8.46 -4.32
CA ASP A 197 -2.04 8.65 -4.58
C ASP A 197 -2.77 8.82 -3.25
N HIS A 198 -2.82 7.74 -2.46
CA HIS A 198 -3.41 7.76 -1.13
C HIS A 198 -2.86 6.65 -0.23
N HIS A 199 -3.19 6.72 1.05
CA HIS A 199 -3.05 5.60 1.98
C HIS A 199 -4.39 4.88 2.08
N CYS A 200 -4.38 3.56 1.89
CA CYS A 200 -5.59 2.76 1.91
C CYS A 200 -5.52 1.72 3.03
N PRO A 201 -6.27 1.92 4.12
CA PRO A 201 -6.29 0.97 5.24
C PRO A 201 -6.79 -0.42 4.81
N PHE A 202 -7.68 -0.49 3.82
CA PHE A 202 -8.30 -1.73 3.32
C PHE A 202 -7.35 -2.66 2.57
N VAL A 203 -6.23 -2.13 2.05
CA VAL A 203 -5.13 -2.93 1.46
C VAL A 203 -3.89 -2.93 2.36
N ASN A 204 -3.98 -2.32 3.55
CA ASN A 204 -2.89 -2.15 4.51
C ASN A 204 -1.60 -1.68 3.85
N ASN A 205 -1.69 -0.66 3.00
CA ASN A 205 -0.53 -0.10 2.30
C ASN A 205 -0.86 1.28 1.73
N CYS A 206 0.17 2.05 1.36
CA CYS A 206 -0.03 3.17 0.45
C CYS A 206 -0.26 2.66 -0.97
N VAL A 207 -0.97 3.43 -1.77
CA VAL A 207 -1.04 3.30 -3.23
C VAL A 207 -0.13 4.37 -3.84
N GLY A 208 0.84 3.93 -4.62
CA GLY A 208 1.85 4.79 -5.23
C GLY A 208 2.41 4.19 -6.51
N GLN A 209 3.51 4.75 -7.00
CA GLN A 209 4.08 4.44 -8.31
C GLN A 209 4.21 2.93 -8.63
N ARG A 210 4.65 2.12 -7.66
CA ARG A 210 5.05 0.73 -7.91
C ARG A 210 3.92 -0.30 -7.71
N ASN A 211 2.84 0.06 -7.02
CA ASN A 211 1.72 -0.85 -6.78
C ASN A 211 0.38 -0.33 -7.33
N TYR A 212 0.34 0.86 -7.93
CA TYR A 212 -0.87 1.44 -8.53
C TYR A 212 -1.55 0.48 -9.52
N ILE A 213 -0.77 -0.17 -10.40
CA ILE A 213 -1.32 -1.11 -11.40
C ILE A 213 -1.98 -2.33 -10.76
N PHE A 214 -1.41 -2.83 -9.65
CA PHE A 214 -1.99 -3.94 -8.90
C PHE A 214 -3.26 -3.50 -8.18
N PHE A 215 -3.27 -2.29 -7.62
CA PHE A 215 -4.45 -1.73 -6.96
C PHE A 215 -5.60 -1.56 -7.96
N THR A 216 -5.37 -0.94 -9.11
CA THR A 216 -6.38 -0.79 -10.17
C THR A 216 -6.85 -2.16 -10.67
N GLY A 217 -5.93 -3.09 -10.91
CA GLY A 217 -6.25 -4.46 -11.29
C GLY A 217 -7.11 -5.17 -10.23
N PHE A 218 -6.77 -5.03 -8.95
CA PHE A 218 -7.54 -5.58 -7.83
C PHE A 218 -8.98 -5.05 -7.82
N LEU A 219 -9.17 -3.74 -7.98
CA LEU A 219 -10.52 -3.18 -8.01
C LEU A 219 -11.32 -3.72 -9.21
N VAL A 220 -10.74 -3.71 -10.42
CA VAL A 220 -11.39 -4.21 -11.63
C VAL A 220 -11.74 -5.70 -11.50
N SER A 221 -10.79 -6.51 -11.05
CA SER A 221 -10.97 -7.95 -10.81
C SER A 221 -12.05 -8.22 -9.76
N THR A 222 -12.11 -7.43 -8.68
CA THR A 222 -13.16 -7.53 -7.65
C THR A 222 -14.54 -7.22 -8.22
N GLY A 223 -14.66 -6.21 -9.09
CA GLY A 223 -15.90 -5.89 -9.78
C GLY A 223 -16.40 -7.04 -10.66
N PHE A 224 -15.53 -7.59 -11.52
CA PHE A 224 -15.87 -8.75 -12.36
C PHE A 224 -16.20 -10.00 -11.54
N LEU A 225 -15.46 -10.27 -10.47
CA LEU A 225 -15.74 -11.36 -9.55
C LEU A 225 -17.12 -11.20 -8.90
N GLY A 226 -17.46 -9.98 -8.46
CA GLY A 226 -18.77 -9.66 -7.91
C GLY A 226 -19.90 -9.97 -8.87
N VAL A 227 -19.76 -9.56 -10.14
CA VAL A 227 -20.71 -9.89 -11.22
C VAL A 227 -20.81 -11.41 -11.41
N ALA A 228 -19.68 -12.12 -11.53
CA ALA A 228 -19.66 -13.57 -11.76
C ALA A 228 -20.32 -14.36 -10.63
N VAL A 229 -20.02 -14.00 -9.36
CA VAL A 229 -20.64 -14.61 -8.18
C VAL A 229 -22.15 -14.31 -8.17
N PHE A 230 -22.55 -13.06 -8.36
CA PHE A 230 -23.95 -12.67 -8.32
C PHE A 230 -24.79 -13.34 -9.42
N SER A 231 -24.31 -13.31 -10.67
CA SER A 231 -24.96 -13.98 -11.79
C SER A 231 -25.08 -15.48 -11.56
N GLY A 232 -24.04 -16.11 -11.01
CA GLY A 232 -24.07 -17.54 -10.71
C GLY A 232 -25.04 -17.89 -9.58
N ILE A 233 -25.15 -17.08 -8.53
CA ILE A 233 -26.17 -17.29 -7.48
C ILE A 233 -27.59 -17.10 -8.05
N ALA A 234 -27.81 -16.08 -8.90
CA ALA A 234 -29.09 -15.83 -9.53
C ALA A 234 -29.53 -17.00 -10.45
N LEU A 235 -28.60 -17.55 -11.24
CA LEU A 235 -28.86 -18.72 -12.08
C LEU A 235 -29.20 -19.95 -11.24
N TRP A 236 -28.42 -20.22 -10.18
CA TRP A 236 -28.68 -21.31 -9.25
C TRP A 236 -30.07 -21.19 -8.62
N TYR A 237 -30.44 -20.00 -8.16
CA TYR A 237 -31.75 -19.73 -7.58
C TYR A 237 -32.89 -19.92 -8.60
N SER A 238 -32.75 -19.37 -9.81
CA SER A 238 -33.78 -19.49 -10.86
C SER A 238 -34.07 -20.95 -11.20
N HIS A 239 -33.04 -21.79 -11.25
CA HIS A 239 -33.20 -23.21 -11.49
C HIS A 239 -33.85 -23.93 -10.30
N LEU A 240 -33.47 -23.59 -9.06
CA LEU A 240 -34.15 -24.13 -7.89
C LEU A 240 -35.63 -23.75 -7.87
N ASN A 241 -35.98 -22.50 -8.18
CA ASN A 241 -37.38 -22.05 -8.20
C ASN A 241 -38.24 -22.78 -9.23
N ASN A 242 -37.67 -23.16 -10.37
CA ASN A 242 -38.38 -23.94 -11.37
C ASN A 242 -38.64 -25.39 -10.92
N GLU A 243 -37.74 -25.97 -10.13
CA GLU A 243 -37.85 -27.35 -9.60
C GLU A 243 -38.68 -27.39 -8.29
N SER A 244 -38.56 -26.37 -7.45
CA SER A 244 -39.23 -26.21 -6.16
C SER A 244 -39.24 -24.71 -5.76
N PRO A 245 -40.40 -24.03 -5.73
CA PRO A 245 -40.45 -22.60 -5.49
C PRO A 245 -39.89 -22.25 -4.10
N VAL A 246 -38.76 -21.54 -4.09
CA VAL A 246 -38.15 -20.92 -2.91
C VAL A 246 -38.86 -19.59 -2.63
N ALA A 247 -38.96 -19.22 -1.35
CA ALA A 247 -39.65 -18.00 -0.93
C ALA A 247 -39.02 -16.73 -1.56
N GLU A 248 -39.83 -15.93 -2.26
CA GLU A 248 -39.41 -14.69 -2.94
C GLU A 248 -38.62 -13.73 -2.05
N ASP A 249 -38.90 -13.71 -0.75
CA ASP A 249 -38.22 -12.86 0.24
C ASP A 249 -36.72 -13.17 0.32
N THR A 250 -36.32 -14.43 0.13
CA THR A 250 -34.92 -14.85 0.14
C THR A 250 -34.15 -14.27 -1.04
N LEU A 251 -34.77 -14.24 -2.22
CA LEU A 251 -34.20 -13.64 -3.43
C LEU A 251 -34.06 -12.13 -3.28
N ARG A 252 -35.10 -11.45 -2.80
CA ARG A 252 -35.08 -9.99 -2.61
C ARG A 252 -33.96 -9.56 -1.65
N ILE A 253 -33.80 -10.28 -0.55
CA ILE A 253 -32.72 -10.03 0.42
C ILE A 253 -31.35 -10.23 -0.25
N LEU A 254 -31.15 -11.31 -1.00
CA LEU A 254 -29.89 -11.58 -1.69
C LEU A 254 -29.55 -10.52 -2.77
N LEU A 255 -30.53 -10.13 -3.58
CA LEU A 255 -30.36 -9.11 -4.63
C LEU A 255 -30.00 -7.73 -4.04
N VAL A 256 -30.62 -7.36 -2.92
CA VAL A 256 -30.39 -6.08 -2.25
C VAL A 256 -29.03 -6.07 -1.54
N VAL A 257 -28.71 -7.13 -0.77
CA VAL A 257 -27.51 -7.18 0.06
C VAL A 257 -26.24 -7.39 -0.77
N ILE A 258 -26.30 -8.10 -1.89
CA ILE A 258 -25.12 -8.41 -2.73
C ILE A 258 -25.09 -7.55 -4.00
N GLY A 259 -26.23 -7.35 -4.65
CA GLY A 259 -26.32 -6.68 -5.95
C GLY A 259 -26.08 -5.17 -5.88
N ILE A 260 -26.66 -4.48 -4.89
CA ILE A 260 -26.49 -3.03 -4.74
C ILE A 260 -25.03 -2.66 -4.46
N PRO A 261 -24.31 -3.29 -3.50
CA PRO A 261 -22.89 -3.01 -3.29
C PRO A 261 -22.03 -3.31 -4.51
N ALA A 262 -22.29 -4.41 -5.23
CA ALA A 262 -21.56 -4.77 -6.44
C ALA A 262 -21.76 -3.73 -7.57
N MET A 263 -22.99 -3.22 -7.75
CA MET A 263 -23.27 -2.17 -8.72
C MET A 263 -22.61 -0.84 -8.35
N LEU A 264 -22.62 -0.46 -7.07
CA LEU A 264 -21.95 0.76 -6.61
C LEU A 264 -20.43 0.67 -6.79
N LEU A 265 -19.84 -0.50 -6.53
CA LEU A 265 -18.42 -0.76 -6.78
C LEU A 265 -18.08 -0.66 -8.27
N MET A 266 -18.89 -1.26 -9.14
CA MET A 266 -18.72 -1.17 -10.59
C MET A 266 -18.88 0.25 -11.12
N LEU A 267 -19.83 1.03 -10.60
CA LEU A 267 -19.99 2.44 -10.97
C LEU A 267 -18.77 3.26 -10.54
N GLY A 268 -18.31 3.08 -9.29
CA GLY A 268 -17.10 3.75 -8.78
C GLY A 268 -15.86 3.41 -9.62
N LEU A 269 -15.76 2.16 -10.07
CA LEU A 269 -14.68 1.70 -10.96
C LEU A 269 -14.72 2.35 -12.34
N ILE A 270 -15.90 2.40 -12.97
CA ILE A 270 -16.08 3.05 -14.28
C ILE A 270 -15.69 4.52 -14.17
N VAL A 271 -16.17 5.21 -13.13
CA VAL A 271 -15.81 6.60 -12.85
C VAL A 271 -14.29 6.74 -12.67
N LEU A 272 -13.67 5.95 -11.81
CA LEU A 272 -12.23 6.01 -11.56
C LEU A 272 -11.42 5.78 -12.86
N THR A 273 -11.78 4.77 -13.65
CA THR A 273 -11.09 4.50 -14.93
C THR A 273 -11.31 5.60 -15.96
N ALA A 274 -12.48 6.23 -16.00
CA ALA A 274 -12.77 7.32 -16.93
C ALA A 274 -12.05 8.64 -16.56
N PHE A 275 -11.75 8.88 -15.29
CA PHE A 275 -11.01 10.05 -14.83
C PHE A 275 -9.48 9.88 -14.88
N HIS A 276 -8.98 8.64 -14.92
CA HIS A 276 -7.55 8.34 -14.95
C HIS A 276 -7.03 7.79 -16.30
N ALA A 277 -7.91 7.59 -17.29
CA ALA A 277 -7.56 7.32 -18.70
C ALA A 277 -7.34 8.64 -19.47
#